data_AF-A0A4P9JBN1-F1
#
_entry.id   AF-A0A4P9JBN1-F1
#
_cell.length_a   1.000
_cell.length_b   1.000
_cell.length_c   1.000
_cell.angle_alpha   90.00
_cell.angle_beta   90.00
_cell.angle_gamma   90.00
#
_symmetry.space_group_name_H-M   'P 1'
#
loop_
_entity.id
_entity.type
_entity.pdbx_description
1 polymer ?
#
loop_
_entity_poly.entity_id
_entity_poly.type
_entity_poly.pdbx_seq_one_letter_code
_entity_poly.pdbx_strand_id
1 'polypeptide(L)'
;MTADAVAAGPRSAVRAPGRPAYVAFWILRIGFVVLPLWMGIDKFTNTLTDWPHYLAPWIPALLSLPAQTVMYVVGVVEVVAAAGVALRPRFAAYVVAAWLAGIIVNLLTVPGFFDVALRDAGLLAAALALAALSAEYDRGGPALRRRR
;
A
#
# COMPACT_ATOMS: atom_id res chain seq x y z
N MET A 1 20.21 17.54 44.84
CA MET A 1 20.21 16.36 43.96
C MET A 1 18.79 15.86 43.84
N THR A 2 17.99 16.45 42.94
CA THR A 2 16.61 15.99 42.68
C THR A 2 16.21 16.33 41.24
N ALA A 3 15.81 15.27 40.54
CA ALA A 3 14.90 15.22 39.40
C ALA A 3 15.36 15.81 38.03
N ASP A 4 16.24 15.08 37.35
CA ASP A 4 16.23 14.99 35.88
C ASP A 4 15.05 14.11 35.40
N ALA A 5 13.82 14.55 35.65
CA ALA A 5 12.64 13.98 35.02
C ALA A 5 12.16 14.94 33.92
N VAL A 6 12.99 15.10 32.89
CA VAL A 6 12.56 15.77 31.65
C VAL A 6 11.51 14.87 31.02
N ALA A 7 10.25 15.27 31.21
CA ALA A 7 9.05 14.63 30.70
C ALA A 7 9.25 14.15 29.26
N ALA A 8 9.21 12.83 29.07
CA ALA A 8 8.94 12.23 27.77
C ALA A 8 7.56 12.76 27.33
N GLY A 9 7.55 13.80 26.50
CA GLY A 9 6.32 14.50 26.12
C GLY A 9 5.28 13.55 25.51
N PRO A 10 3.99 13.95 25.47
CA PRO A 10 2.83 13.10 25.13
C PRO A 10 2.96 12.30 23.81
N ARG A 11 3.82 12.74 22.88
CA ARG A 11 4.08 12.07 21.58
C ARG A 11 4.79 10.72 21.72
N SER A 12 5.59 10.52 22.77
CA SER A 12 6.31 9.27 23.03
C SER A 12 5.34 8.15 23.42
N ALA A 13 4.28 8.49 24.16
CA ALA A 13 3.25 7.56 24.61
C ALA A 13 2.26 7.16 23.50
N VAL A 14 2.11 7.97 22.45
CA VAL A 14 1.27 7.66 21.28
C VAL A 14 1.87 6.50 20.48
N ARG A 15 3.20 6.41 20.39
CA ARG A 15 3.93 5.40 19.60
C ARG A 15 4.46 4.23 20.40
N ALA A 16 3.98 4.06 21.64
CA ALA A 16 4.42 2.98 22.50
C ALA A 16 4.06 1.62 21.86
N PRO A 17 5.05 0.71 21.71
CA PRO A 17 4.76 -0.68 21.37
C PRO A 17 3.71 -1.26 22.34
N GLY A 18 2.64 -1.84 21.82
CA GLY A 18 1.54 -2.40 22.62
C GLY A 18 0.20 -1.67 22.51
N ARG A 19 0.14 -0.47 21.91
CA ARG A 19 -1.17 0.14 21.57
C ARG A 19 -1.77 -0.57 20.36
N PRO A 20 -3.04 -1.03 20.41
CA PRO A 20 -3.67 -1.73 19.30
C PRO A 20 -3.61 -0.97 17.96
N ALA A 21 -3.78 0.35 17.98
CA ALA A 21 -3.70 1.20 16.78
C ALA A 21 -2.30 1.25 16.16
N TYR A 22 -1.24 1.30 16.98
CA TYR A 22 0.14 1.27 16.51
C TYR A 22 0.51 -0.10 15.93
N VAL A 23 0.02 -1.19 16.54
CA VAL A 23 0.16 -2.55 16.00
C VAL A 23 -0.57 -2.68 14.66
N ALA A 24 -1.82 -2.24 14.58
CA ALA A 24 -2.61 -2.25 13.34
C ALA A 24 -1.92 -1.44 12.22
N PHE A 25 -1.36 -0.27 12.53
CA PHE A 25 -0.58 0.53 11.58
C PHE A 25 0.57 -0.28 10.98
N TRP A 26 1.37 -0.97 11.80
CA TRP A 26 2.49 -1.75 11.29
C TRP A 26 2.06 -3.00 10.52
N ILE A 27 1.00 -3.69 10.97
CA ILE A 27 0.42 -4.82 10.23
C ILE A 27 0.00 -4.37 8.83
N LEU A 28 -0.76 -3.28 8.74
CA LEU A 28 -1.21 -2.73 7.46
C LEU A 28 -0.02 -2.25 6.62
N ARG A 29 0.93 -1.53 7.21
CA ARG A 29 2.11 -1.04 6.47
C ARG A 29 2.92 -2.18 5.88
N ILE A 30 3.20 -3.22 6.67
CA ILE A 30 3.94 -4.39 6.19
C ILE A 30 3.14 -5.12 5.11
N GLY A 31 1.84 -5.33 5.33
CA GLY A 31 0.95 -5.96 4.35
C GLY A 31 0.95 -5.22 3.01
N PHE A 32 0.78 -3.90 3.01
CA PHE A 32 0.78 -3.05 1.81
C PHE A 32 2.17 -2.79 1.21
N VAL A 33 3.24 -3.24 1.87
CA VAL A 33 4.57 -3.32 1.24
C VAL A 33 4.75 -4.69 0.59
N VAL A 34 4.50 -5.77 1.33
CA VAL A 34 4.78 -7.13 0.87
C VAL A 34 3.85 -7.55 -0.26
N LEU A 35 2.53 -7.29 -0.12
CA LEU A 35 1.55 -7.74 -1.11
C LEU A 35 1.79 -7.14 -2.51
N PRO A 36 1.86 -5.81 -2.69
CA PRO A 36 2.05 -5.24 -4.02
C PRO A 36 3.45 -5.51 -4.57
N LEU A 37 4.47 -5.62 -3.70
CA LEU A 37 5.82 -5.99 -4.14
C LEU A 37 5.82 -7.39 -4.77
N TRP A 38 5.21 -8.36 -4.09
CA TRP A 38 5.16 -9.74 -4.58
C TRP A 38 4.27 -9.87 -5.82
N MET A 39 3.08 -9.27 -5.82
CA MET A 39 2.18 -9.26 -6.98
C MET A 39 2.84 -8.57 -8.19
N GLY A 40 3.57 -7.48 -7.96
CA GLY A 40 4.25 -6.74 -9.00
C GLY A 40 5.40 -7.52 -9.64
N ILE A 41 6.20 -8.22 -8.83
CA ILE A 41 7.25 -9.13 -9.32
C ILE A 41 6.63 -10.33 -10.07
N ASP A 42 5.58 -10.92 -9.54
CA ASP A 42 4.98 -12.11 -10.14
C ASP A 42 4.36 -11.84 -11.52
N LYS A 43 3.95 -10.60 -11.82
CA LYS A 43 3.49 -10.18 -13.16
C LYS A 43 4.54 -10.32 -14.27
N PHE A 44 5.82 -10.44 -13.91
CA PHE A 44 6.89 -10.73 -14.86
C PHE A 44 7.07 -12.23 -15.12
N THR A 45 6.69 -13.08 -14.16
CA THR A 45 6.93 -14.52 -14.20
C THR A 45 5.68 -15.36 -14.41
N ASN A 46 4.49 -14.81 -14.10
CA ASN A 46 3.20 -15.50 -14.06
C ASN A 46 3.26 -16.82 -13.26
N THR A 47 3.94 -16.83 -12.10
CA THR A 47 4.15 -18.06 -11.32
C THR A 47 2.94 -18.37 -10.44
N LEU A 48 2.33 -17.35 -9.83
CA LEU A 48 1.11 -17.55 -9.02
C LEU A 48 -0.13 -17.72 -9.89
N THR A 49 -0.21 -16.96 -10.98
CA THR A 49 -1.33 -16.98 -11.92
C THR A 49 -0.96 -16.33 -13.25
N ASP A 50 -1.76 -16.57 -14.28
CA ASP A 50 -1.67 -15.86 -15.56
C ASP A 50 -2.33 -14.48 -15.44
N TRP A 51 -1.53 -13.48 -15.07
CA TRP A 51 -2.02 -12.13 -14.78
C TRP A 51 -2.75 -11.44 -15.95
N PRO A 52 -2.31 -11.55 -17.23
CA PRO A 52 -3.01 -10.97 -18.36
C PRO A 52 -4.50 -11.31 -18.45
N HIS A 53 -4.94 -12.47 -17.95
CA HIS A 53 -6.34 -12.88 -18.00
C HIS A 53 -7.26 -12.01 -17.14
N TYR A 54 -6.73 -11.34 -16.10
CA TYR A 54 -7.49 -10.40 -15.27
C TYR A 54 -7.62 -9.01 -15.91
N LEU A 55 -6.88 -8.72 -16.99
CA LEU A 55 -6.88 -7.42 -17.63
C LEU A 55 -8.09 -7.27 -18.55
N ALA A 56 -8.83 -6.17 -18.41
CA ALA A 56 -9.98 -5.92 -19.23
C ALA A 56 -9.60 -5.73 -20.70
N PRO A 57 -10.27 -6.40 -21.66
CA PRO A 57 -9.86 -6.40 -23.07
C PRO A 57 -9.76 -5.01 -23.71
N TRP A 58 -10.53 -4.04 -23.20
CA TRP A 58 -10.51 -2.67 -23.70
C TRP A 58 -9.21 -1.91 -23.37
N ILE A 59 -8.48 -2.30 -22.32
CA ILE A 59 -7.22 -1.65 -21.92
C ILE A 59 -6.09 -1.89 -22.94
N PRO A 60 -5.71 -3.15 -23.26
CA PRO A 60 -4.70 -3.40 -24.29
C PRO A 60 -5.15 -2.93 -25.67
N ALA A 61 -6.46 -2.97 -25.98
CA ALA A 61 -7.00 -2.42 -27.21
C ALA A 61 -6.81 -0.90 -27.31
N LEU A 62 -7.08 -0.16 -26.23
CA LEU A 62 -6.87 1.29 -26.17
C LEU A 62 -5.39 1.67 -26.32
N LEU A 63 -4.50 0.91 -25.68
CA LEU A 63 -3.06 1.16 -25.72
C LEU A 63 -2.38 0.63 -26.99
N SER A 64 -3.07 -0.18 -27.79
CA SER A 64 -2.48 -0.91 -28.93
C SER A 64 -1.25 -1.73 -28.53
N LEU A 65 -1.30 -2.34 -27.34
CA LEU A 65 -0.22 -3.14 -26.76
C LEU A 65 -0.70 -4.54 -26.41
N PRO A 66 0.18 -5.56 -26.44
CA PRO A 66 -0.15 -6.89 -25.90
C PRO A 66 -0.53 -6.82 -24.42
N ALA A 67 -1.50 -7.64 -24.00
CA ALA A 67 -1.96 -7.67 -22.60
C ALA A 67 -0.81 -7.94 -21.61
N GLN A 68 0.12 -8.83 -21.96
CA GLN A 68 1.31 -9.10 -21.16
C GLN A 68 2.22 -7.88 -21.01
N THR A 69 2.38 -7.07 -22.07
CA THR A 69 3.17 -5.83 -22.01
C THR A 69 2.54 -4.81 -21.07
N VAL A 70 1.21 -4.67 -21.10
CA VAL A 70 0.48 -3.83 -20.14
C VAL A 70 0.68 -4.34 -18.72
N MET A 71 0.64 -5.67 -18.54
CA MET A 71 0.82 -6.29 -17.23
C MET A 71 2.23 -6.08 -16.65
N TYR A 72 3.27 -6.04 -17.48
CA TYR A 72 4.61 -5.64 -17.03
C TYR A 72 4.62 -4.21 -16.47
N VAL A 73 3.92 -3.27 -17.13
CA VAL A 73 3.81 -1.89 -16.65
C VAL A 73 3.07 -1.84 -15.31
N VAL A 74 1.95 -2.56 -15.20
CA VAL A 74 1.21 -2.71 -13.93
C VAL A 74 2.13 -3.27 -12.84
N GLY A 75 2.96 -4.27 -13.16
CA GLY A 75 3.94 -4.85 -12.25
C GLY A 75 4.95 -3.82 -11.73
N VAL A 76 5.51 -2.97 -12.61
CA VAL A 76 6.40 -1.87 -12.18
C VAL A 76 5.68 -0.92 -11.23
N VAL A 77 4.43 -0.53 -11.56
CA VAL A 77 3.66 0.40 -10.72
C VAL A 77 3.44 -0.16 -9.32
N GLU A 78 3.11 -1.45 -9.20
CA GLU A 78 2.90 -2.09 -7.90
C GLU A 78 4.18 -2.16 -7.06
N VAL A 79 5.34 -2.45 -7.68
CA VAL A 79 6.64 -2.41 -7.00
C VAL A 79 6.97 -1.00 -6.50
N VAL A 80 6.73 0.02 -7.33
CA VAL A 80 6.93 1.43 -6.95
C VAL A 80 5.96 1.83 -5.82
N ALA A 81 4.71 1.38 -5.89
CA ALA A 81 3.73 1.64 -4.85
C ALA A 81 4.14 1.01 -3.50
N ALA A 82 4.62 -0.24 -3.52
CA ALA A 82 5.17 -0.90 -2.34
C ALA A 82 6.36 -0.14 -1.74
N ALA A 83 7.31 0.30 -2.57
CA ALA A 83 8.42 1.14 -2.13
C ALA A 83 7.92 2.48 -1.53
N GLY A 84 6.90 3.08 -2.16
CA GLY A 84 6.24 4.28 -1.66
C GLY A 84 5.64 4.08 -0.26
N VAL A 85 4.91 2.98 -0.04
CA VAL A 85 4.34 2.65 1.28
C VAL A 85 5.43 2.33 2.31
N ALA A 86 6.52 1.69 1.88
CA ALA A 86 7.66 1.40 2.75
C ALA A 86 8.33 2.69 3.26
N LEU A 87 8.42 3.72 2.41
CA LEU A 87 9.13 4.95 2.72
C LEU A 87 8.23 6.05 3.32
N ARG A 88 7.04 6.26 2.77
CA ARG A 88 6.12 7.35 3.13
C ARG A 88 4.65 6.89 3.04
N PRO A 89 4.20 6.00 3.95
CA PRO A 89 2.86 5.45 3.93
C PRO A 89 1.76 6.51 3.98
N ARG A 90 2.00 7.70 4.57
CA ARG A 90 1.01 8.78 4.63
C ARG A 90 0.45 9.23 3.29
N PHE A 91 1.30 9.31 2.28
CA PHE A 91 0.87 9.71 0.94
C PHE A 91 0.67 8.49 0.05
N ALA A 92 1.56 7.51 0.16
CA ALA A 92 1.52 6.32 -0.67
C ALA A 92 0.25 5.48 -0.44
N ALA A 93 -0.31 5.45 0.77
CA ALA A 93 -1.55 4.71 1.02
C ALA A 93 -2.75 5.26 0.24
N TYR A 94 -2.84 6.59 0.04
CA TYR A 94 -3.88 7.17 -0.83
C TYR A 94 -3.64 6.85 -2.30
N VAL A 95 -2.37 6.84 -2.75
CA VAL A 95 -2.02 6.43 -4.12
C VAL A 95 -2.40 4.96 -4.35
N VAL A 96 -2.08 4.08 -3.40
CA VAL A 96 -2.47 2.66 -3.44
C VAL A 96 -4.00 2.51 -3.46
N ALA A 97 -4.73 3.27 -2.66
CA ALA A 97 -6.19 3.24 -2.67
C ALA A 97 -6.77 3.66 -4.04
N ALA A 98 -6.23 4.70 -4.66
CA ALA A 98 -6.63 5.12 -6.00
C ALA A 98 -6.27 4.08 -7.07
N TRP A 99 -5.10 3.44 -6.94
CA TRP A 99 -4.69 2.36 -7.82
C TRP A 99 -5.61 1.14 -7.71
N LEU A 100 -5.94 0.72 -6.49
CA LEU A 100 -6.92 -0.34 -6.22
C LEU A 100 -8.29 0.00 -6.78
N ALA A 101 -8.74 1.26 -6.71
CA ALA A 101 -9.99 1.67 -7.34
C ALA A 101 -9.95 1.43 -8.87
N GLY A 102 -8.81 1.72 -9.52
CA GLY A 102 -8.58 1.39 -10.92
C GLY A 102 -8.63 -0.12 -11.21
N ILE A 103 -7.99 -0.94 -10.37
CA ILE A 103 -8.03 -2.41 -10.48
C ILE A 103 -9.46 -2.92 -10.34
N ILE A 104 -10.22 -2.41 -9.36
CA ILE A 104 -11.63 -2.77 -9.15
C ILE A 104 -12.44 -2.44 -10.41
N VAL A 105 -12.32 -1.22 -10.95
CA VAL A 105 -13.02 -0.84 -12.18
C VAL A 105 -12.64 -1.77 -13.34
N ASN A 106 -11.37 -2.11 -13.50
CA ASN A 106 -10.91 -3.10 -14.48
C ASN A 106 -11.65 -4.44 -14.28
N LEU A 107 -11.64 -5.00 -13.08
CA LEU A 107 -12.24 -6.31 -12.80
C LEU A 107 -13.76 -6.31 -13.00
N LEU A 108 -14.45 -5.21 -12.65
CA LEU A 108 -15.90 -5.06 -12.88
C LEU A 108 -16.27 -5.01 -14.36
N THR A 109 -15.31 -4.69 -15.24
CA THR A 109 -15.51 -4.69 -16.70
C THR A 109 -15.14 -6.01 -17.37
N VAL A 110 -14.76 -7.03 -16.59
CA VAL A 110 -14.47 -8.38 -17.07
C VAL A 110 -15.43 -9.38 -16.43
N PRO A 111 -16.26 -10.09 -17.21
CA PRO A 111 -17.14 -11.12 -16.66
C PRO A 111 -16.36 -12.18 -15.88
N GLY A 112 -16.83 -12.52 -14.68
CA GLY A 112 -16.27 -13.62 -13.88
C GLY A 112 -15.35 -13.21 -12.72
N PHE A 113 -15.05 -11.91 -12.53
CA PHE A 113 -14.14 -11.44 -11.46
C PHE A 113 -14.80 -10.52 -10.40
N PHE A 114 -16.13 -10.56 -10.26
CA PHE A 114 -16.85 -9.71 -9.30
C PHE A 114 -16.52 -10.03 -7.83
N ASP A 115 -16.23 -11.29 -7.54
CA ASP A 115 -15.75 -11.78 -6.25
C ASP A 115 -14.37 -11.22 -5.90
N VAL A 116 -13.46 -11.18 -6.88
CA VAL A 116 -12.14 -10.56 -6.73
C VAL A 116 -12.28 -9.05 -6.54
N ALA A 117 -13.13 -8.39 -7.34
CA ALA A 117 -13.40 -6.96 -7.21
C ALA A 117 -13.95 -6.60 -5.81
N LEU A 118 -14.82 -7.44 -5.23
CA LEU A 118 -15.34 -7.25 -3.87
C LEU A 118 -14.24 -7.40 -2.82
N ARG A 119 -13.34 -8.38 -2.96
CA ARG A 119 -12.18 -8.53 -2.09
C ARG A 119 -11.27 -7.30 -2.16
N ASP A 120 -11.01 -6.79 -3.36
CA ASP A 120 -10.16 -5.63 -3.58
C ASP A 120 -10.80 -4.35 -3.03
N ALA A 121 -12.13 -4.24 -2.99
CA ALA A 121 -12.80 -3.17 -2.25
C ALA A 121 -12.48 -3.20 -0.75
N GLY A 122 -12.34 -4.39 -0.16
CA GLY A 122 -11.84 -4.57 1.21
C GLY A 122 -10.39 -4.12 1.37
N LEU A 123 -9.51 -4.42 0.39
CA LEU A 123 -8.14 -3.93 0.38
C LEU A 123 -8.08 -2.41 0.23
N LEU A 124 -8.95 -1.81 -0.59
CA LEU A 124 -9.05 -0.36 -0.74
C LEU A 124 -9.42 0.28 0.60
N ALA A 125 -10.45 -0.26 1.29
CA ALA A 125 -10.83 0.22 2.62
C ALA A 125 -9.67 0.10 3.63
N ALA A 126 -8.93 -1.01 3.59
CA ALA A 126 -7.74 -1.20 4.44
C ALA A 126 -6.60 -0.22 4.09
N ALA A 127 -6.41 0.13 2.82
CA ALA A 127 -5.46 1.15 2.40
C ALA A 127 -5.84 2.55 2.92
N LEU A 128 -7.14 2.90 2.90
CA LEU A 128 -7.63 4.13 3.51
C LEU A 128 -7.47 4.13 5.04
N ALA A 129 -7.66 2.98 5.69
CA ALA A 129 -7.37 2.84 7.11
C ALA A 129 -5.87 3.04 7.42
N LEU A 130 -4.98 2.49 6.59
CA LEU A 130 -3.53 2.76 6.68
C LEU A 130 -3.24 4.25 6.51
N ALA A 131 -3.87 4.92 5.53
CA ALA A 131 -3.71 6.35 5.31
C ALA A 131 -4.13 7.16 6.56
N ALA A 132 -5.28 6.82 7.16
CA ALA A 132 -5.75 7.44 8.39
C ALA A 132 -4.77 7.25 9.57
N LEU A 133 -4.31 6.01 9.81
CA LEU A 133 -3.37 5.69 10.90
C LEU A 133 -2.00 6.34 10.68
N SER A 134 -1.50 6.33 9.45
CA SER A 134 -0.20 6.92 9.10
C SER A 134 -0.16 8.44 9.33
N ALA A 135 -1.31 9.13 9.33
CA ALA A 135 -1.36 10.55 9.68
C ALA A 135 -0.84 10.83 11.11
N GLU A 136 -1.01 9.85 12.02
CA GLU A 136 -0.55 9.88 13.40
C GLU A 136 0.86 9.26 13.55
N TYR A 137 1.10 8.10 12.92
CA TYR A 137 2.29 7.28 13.19
C TYR A 137 3.48 7.49 12.24
N ASP A 138 3.30 8.09 11.05
CA ASP A 138 4.34 8.15 10.00
C ASP A 138 5.48 9.16 10.26
N ARG A 139 5.36 10.05 11.26
CA ARG A 139 6.44 11.03 11.53
C ARG A 139 7.61 10.42 12.33
N GLY A 140 8.34 9.47 11.76
CA GLY A 140 9.61 8.95 12.31
C GLY A 140 10.83 9.55 11.63
N GLY A 141 11.03 10.87 11.70
CA GLY A 141 12.31 11.51 11.32
C GLY A 141 13.24 11.58 12.54
N PRO A 142 14.57 11.42 12.39
CA PRO A 142 15.49 11.46 13.51
C PRO A 142 15.35 12.79 14.23
N ALA A 143 15.22 12.74 15.56
CA ALA A 143 15.49 13.87 16.43
C ALA A 143 16.97 14.24 16.24
N LEU A 144 17.27 15.03 15.21
CA LEU A 144 18.56 15.66 15.04
C LEU A 144 18.73 16.64 16.20
N ARG A 145 19.28 16.08 17.29
CA ARG A 145 20.29 16.64 18.17
C ARG A 145 20.69 18.08 17.78
N ARG A 146 19.92 19.07 18.25
CA ARG A 146 20.44 20.41 18.49
C ARG A 146 20.28 20.73 19.96
N ARG A 147 21.18 20.11 20.74
CA ARG A 147 21.80 20.80 21.87
C ARG A 147 22.98 21.56 21.29
N ARG A 148 22.86 22.88 21.18
CA ARG A 148 23.84 23.89 21.59
C ARG A 148 23.08 25.19 21.72
#